data_AF-A0A9E3A5J1-F1
#
_entry.id   AF-A0A9E3A5J1-F1
#
_cell.length_a   1.000
_cell.length_b   1.000
_cell.length_c   1.000
_cell.angle_alpha   90.00
_cell.angle_beta   90.00
_cell.angle_gamma   90.00
#
_symmetry.space_group_name_H-M   'P 1'
#
loop_
_entity.id
_entity.type
_entity.pdbx_description
1 polymer ?
#
loop_
_entity_poly.entity_id
_entity_poly.type
_entity_poly.pdbx_seq_one_letter_code
_entity_poly.pdbx_strand_id
1 'polypeptide(L)'
;MNNAPTNNRSLAEIVAEMKEELRQFVQTRLEMFKRELQEKVARLKIAGPLAGAAVLLLATAYLLITMALVAAVAAALEKSPYHWFFGFIIVGFVWALLGGAAGYFAKRELELKTLAPERTLEVLKGDKVWLQREVKNQI
;
A
#
# COMPACT_ATOMS: atom_id res chain seq x y z
N MET A 1 -65.23 5.34 37.14
CA MET A 1 -64.80 4.79 35.83
C MET A 1 -63.46 5.45 35.48
N ASN A 2 -62.41 4.62 35.43
CA ASN A 2 -61.02 5.01 35.16
C ASN A 2 -60.84 5.45 33.71
N ASN A 3 -60.08 6.53 33.44
CA ASN A 3 -59.49 6.80 32.14
C ASN A 3 -58.10 7.45 32.34
N ALA A 4 -57.06 6.64 32.34
CA ALA A 4 -55.68 7.10 32.32
C ALA A 4 -55.29 7.49 30.88
N PRO A 5 -54.76 8.71 30.63
CA PRO A 5 -54.23 9.07 29.32
C PRO A 5 -52.93 8.28 29.06
N THR A 6 -52.91 7.65 27.90
CA THR A 6 -51.88 6.77 27.36
C THR A 6 -50.51 7.43 27.19
N ASN A 7 -49.55 7.06 28.05
CA ASN A 7 -48.12 7.43 28.02
C ASN A 7 -47.31 6.78 26.86
N ASN A 8 -47.96 6.44 25.74
CA ASN A 8 -47.38 5.58 24.69
C ASN A 8 -46.75 6.33 23.51
N ARG A 9 -46.60 7.67 23.59
CA ARG A 9 -45.97 8.48 22.53
C ARG A 9 -44.49 8.81 22.76
N SER A 10 -43.89 8.47 23.89
CA SER A 10 -42.54 8.96 24.20
C SER A 10 -41.38 8.14 23.58
N LEU A 11 -41.46 6.81 23.51
CA LEU A 11 -40.29 5.99 23.10
C LEU A 11 -40.21 5.70 21.61
N ALA A 12 -41.36 5.53 20.94
CA ALA A 12 -41.40 5.28 19.50
C ALA A 12 -40.98 6.53 18.70
N GLU A 13 -41.28 7.71 19.22
CA GLU A 13 -40.96 9.00 18.59
C GLU A 13 -39.45 9.32 18.72
N ILE A 14 -38.84 9.05 19.89
CA ILE A 14 -37.38 9.20 20.10
C ILE A 14 -36.57 8.23 19.22
N VAL A 15 -37.03 6.98 19.06
CA VAL A 15 -36.36 6.01 18.17
C VAL A 15 -36.49 6.43 16.70
N ALA A 16 -37.62 7.02 16.31
CA ALA A 16 -37.80 7.57 14.97
C ALA A 16 -36.88 8.77 14.72
N GLU A 17 -36.76 9.68 15.69
CA GLU A 17 -35.89 10.86 15.63
C GLU A 17 -34.40 10.46 15.59
N MET A 18 -33.95 9.55 16.46
CA MET A 18 -32.57 9.01 16.43
C MET A 18 -32.22 8.33 15.11
N LYS A 19 -33.17 7.61 14.49
CA LYS A 19 -32.96 6.99 13.18
C LYS A 19 -32.78 8.04 12.09
N GLU A 20 -33.54 9.12 12.15
CA GLU A 20 -33.44 10.25 11.23
C GLU A 20 -32.07 10.95 11.40
N GLU A 21 -31.64 11.22 12.63
CA GLU A 21 -30.34 11.81 12.93
C GLU A 21 -29.16 10.91 12.48
N LEU A 22 -29.23 9.60 12.72
CA LEU A 22 -28.20 8.65 12.26
C LEU A 22 -28.13 8.59 10.74
N ARG A 23 -29.28 8.64 10.06
CA ARG A 23 -29.35 8.68 8.59
C ARG A 23 -28.69 9.95 8.06
N GLN A 24 -28.96 11.09 8.70
CA GLN A 24 -28.36 12.37 8.35
C GLN A 24 -26.84 12.35 8.59
N PHE A 25 -26.38 11.81 9.72
CA PHE A 25 -24.96 11.67 10.03
C PHE A 25 -24.21 10.79 9.03
N VAL A 26 -24.78 9.63 8.67
CA VAL A 26 -24.18 8.72 7.68
C VAL A 26 -24.11 9.39 6.30
N GLN A 27 -25.16 10.10 5.87
CA GLN A 27 -25.14 10.86 4.63
C GLN A 27 -24.03 11.91 4.64
N THR A 28 -23.90 12.70 5.71
CA THR A 28 -22.82 13.69 5.84
C THR A 28 -21.43 13.03 5.80
N ARG A 29 -21.24 11.91 6.51
CA ARG A 29 -19.96 11.18 6.51
C ARG A 29 -19.60 10.65 5.13
N LEU A 30 -20.58 10.15 4.38
CA LEU A 30 -20.41 9.69 3.00
C LEU A 30 -20.08 10.84 2.06
N GLU A 31 -20.74 12.00 2.19
CA GLU A 31 -20.43 13.19 1.41
C GLU A 31 -19.01 13.70 1.66
N MET A 32 -18.60 13.76 2.93
CA MET A 32 -17.24 14.13 3.31
C MET A 32 -16.21 13.14 2.77
N PHE A 33 -16.45 11.83 2.93
CA PHE A 33 -15.58 10.78 2.40
C PHE A 33 -15.47 10.84 0.87
N LYS A 34 -16.59 11.09 0.17
CA LYS A 34 -16.61 11.26 -1.29
C LYS A 34 -15.79 12.48 -1.71
N ARG A 35 -15.89 13.60 -0.99
CA ARG A 35 -15.05 14.79 -1.23
C ARG A 35 -13.57 14.49 -1.02
N GLU A 36 -13.22 13.84 0.08
CA GLU A 36 -11.82 13.48 0.37
C GLU A 36 -11.23 12.53 -0.68
N LEU A 37 -12.01 11.53 -1.13
CA LEU A 37 -11.62 10.67 -2.24
C LEU A 37 -11.43 11.45 -3.54
N GLN A 38 -12.35 12.35 -3.88
CA GLN A 38 -12.24 13.19 -5.07
C GLN A 38 -10.99 14.08 -5.02
N GLU A 39 -10.67 14.68 -3.88
CA GLU A 39 -9.43 15.45 -3.69
C GLU A 39 -8.19 14.58 -3.84
N LYS A 40 -8.15 13.38 -3.23
CA LYS A 40 -7.03 12.44 -3.39
C LYS A 40 -6.86 12.02 -4.85
N VAL A 41 -7.95 11.72 -5.55
CA VAL A 41 -7.94 11.38 -6.97
C VAL A 41 -7.50 12.57 -7.82
N ALA A 42 -7.95 13.80 -7.52
CA ALA A 42 -7.53 15.00 -8.23
C ALA A 42 -6.03 15.28 -8.06
N ARG A 43 -5.50 15.10 -6.85
CA ARG A 43 -4.05 15.16 -6.59
C ARG A 43 -3.30 14.08 -7.36
N LEU A 44 -3.81 12.84 -7.40
CA LEU A 44 -3.24 11.74 -8.19
C LEU A 44 -3.32 11.99 -9.70
N LYS A 45 -4.33 12.69 -10.21
CA LYS A 45 -4.44 13.03 -11.64
C LYS A 45 -3.31 13.95 -12.12
N ILE A 46 -2.83 14.84 -11.25
CA ILE A 46 -1.74 15.76 -11.57
C ILE A 46 -0.39 15.12 -11.22
N ALA A 47 -0.30 14.46 -10.05
CA ALA A 47 0.92 13.80 -9.60
C ALA A 47 1.25 12.54 -10.40
N GLY A 48 0.25 11.84 -10.95
CA GLY A 48 0.42 10.60 -11.69
C GLY A 48 1.25 10.76 -12.97
N PRO A 49 0.87 11.67 -13.90
CA PRO A 49 1.66 11.95 -15.09
C PRO A 49 3.05 12.48 -14.75
N LEU A 50 3.17 13.35 -13.73
CA LEU A 50 4.46 13.91 -13.33
C LEU A 50 5.39 12.85 -12.72
N ALA A 51 4.86 11.95 -11.89
CA ALA A 51 5.60 10.82 -11.35
C ALA A 51 5.99 9.84 -12.47
N GLY A 52 5.10 9.57 -13.41
CA GLY A 52 5.39 8.76 -14.59
C GLY A 52 6.52 9.37 -15.44
N ALA A 53 6.45 10.67 -15.73
CA ALA A 53 7.49 11.39 -16.43
C ALA A 53 8.82 11.38 -15.66
N ALA A 54 8.80 11.59 -14.35
CA ALA A 54 9.99 11.52 -13.51
C ALA A 54 10.64 10.13 -13.56
N VAL A 55 9.86 9.06 -13.42
CA VAL A 55 10.35 7.68 -13.53
C VAL A 55 10.96 7.43 -14.91
N LEU A 56 10.30 7.87 -15.99
CA LEU A 56 10.80 7.72 -17.36
C LEU A 56 12.13 8.48 -17.57
N LEU A 57 12.20 9.73 -17.14
CA LEU A 57 13.41 10.55 -17.26
C LEU A 57 14.56 9.99 -16.43
N LEU A 58 14.29 9.56 -15.19
CA LEU A 58 15.30 8.94 -14.33
C LEU A 58 15.77 7.59 -14.90
N ALA A 59 14.86 6.76 -15.41
CA ALA A 59 15.22 5.51 -16.08
C ALA A 59 16.07 5.77 -17.33
N THR A 60 15.73 6.79 -18.11
CA THR A 60 16.49 7.19 -19.31
C THR A 60 17.88 7.70 -18.92
N ALA A 61 17.98 8.55 -17.89
CA ALA A 61 19.24 9.04 -17.38
C ALA A 61 20.13 7.88 -16.86
N TYR A 62 19.55 6.92 -16.13
CA TYR A 62 20.25 5.72 -15.67
C TYR A 62 20.83 4.91 -16.85
N LEU A 63 20.06 4.71 -17.92
CA LEU A 63 20.53 4.00 -19.11
C LEU A 63 21.67 4.75 -19.80
N LEU A 64 21.54 6.07 -19.98
CA LEU A 64 22.58 6.90 -20.60
C LEU A 64 23.88 6.90 -19.78
N ILE A 65 23.78 7.03 -18.46
CA ILE A 65 24.95 6.96 -17.56
C ILE A 65 25.61 5.59 -17.63
N THR A 66 24.82 4.51 -17.64
CA THR A 66 25.34 3.15 -17.75
C THR A 66 26.05 2.94 -19.09
N MET A 67 25.47 3.41 -20.19
CA MET A 67 26.08 3.36 -21.52
C MET A 67 27.37 4.19 -21.60
N ALA A 68 27.39 5.38 -21.00
CA ALA A 68 28.59 6.20 -20.90
C ALA A 68 29.70 5.49 -20.13
N LEU A 69 29.36 4.77 -19.05
CA LEU A 69 30.32 4.01 -18.25
C LEU A 69 30.87 2.82 -19.03
N VAL A 70 30.01 2.10 -19.78
CA VAL A 70 30.46 1.04 -20.70
C VAL A 70 31.40 1.62 -21.77
N ALA A 71 31.03 2.75 -22.39
CA ALA A 71 31.85 3.39 -23.40
C ALA A 71 33.20 3.85 -22.85
N ALA A 72 33.25 4.38 -21.61
CA ALA A 72 34.48 4.77 -20.95
C ALA A 72 35.41 3.56 -20.70
N VAL A 73 34.86 2.44 -20.23
CA VAL A 73 35.62 1.19 -20.06
C VAL A 73 36.09 0.63 -21.40
N ALA A 74 35.22 0.67 -22.42
CA ALA A 74 35.54 0.22 -23.76
C ALA A 74 36.64 1.08 -24.42
N ALA A 75 36.64 2.39 -24.17
CA ALA A 75 37.70 3.31 -24.64
C ALA A 75 39.04 3.02 -23.95
N ALA A 76 39.03 2.68 -22.65
CA ALA A 76 40.25 2.28 -21.94
C ALA A 76 40.85 0.95 -22.46
N LEU A 77 40.06 0.12 -23.12
CA LEU A 77 40.44 -1.19 -23.67
C LEU A 77 40.60 -1.17 -25.21
N GLU A 78 40.75 0.00 -25.82
CA GLU A 78 40.76 0.25 -27.28
C GLU A 78 41.65 -0.69 -28.11
N LYS A 79 42.70 -1.25 -27.52
CA LYS A 79 43.65 -2.15 -28.18
C LYS A 79 43.07 -3.54 -28.49
N SER A 80 41.95 -3.91 -27.88
CA SER A 80 41.31 -5.21 -28.09
C SER A 80 40.11 -5.09 -29.03
N PRO A 81 39.94 -5.98 -30.04
CA PRO A 81 38.73 -6.03 -30.87
C PRO A 81 37.44 -6.24 -30.07
N TYR A 82 37.55 -6.79 -28.85
CA TYR A 82 36.44 -7.13 -27.97
C TYR A 82 36.21 -6.11 -26.85
N HIS A 83 36.75 -4.90 -26.99
CA HIS A 83 36.69 -3.86 -25.96
C HIS A 83 35.26 -3.54 -25.48
N TRP A 84 34.28 -3.49 -26.38
CA TRP A 84 32.87 -3.34 -26.01
C TRP A 84 32.33 -4.52 -25.20
N PHE A 85 32.66 -5.76 -25.60
CA PHE A 85 32.21 -6.96 -24.90
C PHE A 85 32.71 -6.96 -23.45
N PHE A 86 34.00 -6.68 -23.24
CA PHE A 86 34.55 -6.56 -21.90
C PHE A 86 33.97 -5.38 -21.12
N GLY A 87 33.71 -4.25 -21.79
CA GLY A 87 33.02 -3.10 -21.19
C GLY A 87 31.65 -3.48 -20.61
N PHE A 88 30.80 -4.15 -21.39
CA PHE A 88 29.49 -4.60 -20.91
C PHE A 88 29.58 -5.61 -19.76
N ILE A 89 30.52 -6.56 -19.83
CA ILE A 89 30.72 -7.55 -18.76
C ILE A 89 31.16 -6.90 -17.46
N ILE A 90 32.14 -6.00 -17.51
CA ILE A 90 32.66 -5.31 -16.31
C ILE A 90 31.56 -4.48 -15.66
N VAL A 91 30.87 -3.64 -16.43
CA VAL A 91 29.81 -2.77 -15.91
C VAL A 91 28.61 -3.58 -15.44
N GLY A 92 28.26 -4.64 -16.18
CA GLY A 92 27.21 -5.59 -15.78
C GLY A 92 27.52 -6.27 -14.46
N PHE A 93 28.78 -6.66 -14.23
CA PHE A 93 29.20 -7.26 -12.97
C PHE A 93 29.11 -6.27 -11.80
N VAL A 94 29.49 -5.01 -12.01
CA VAL A 94 29.31 -3.95 -11.00
C VAL A 94 27.84 -3.78 -10.64
N TRP A 95 26.94 -3.71 -11.63
CA TRP A 95 25.50 -3.63 -11.38
C TRP A 95 24.94 -4.88 -10.71
N ALA A 96 25.43 -6.07 -11.07
CA ALA A 96 25.02 -7.33 -10.44
C ALA A 96 25.40 -7.37 -8.95
N LEU A 97 26.60 -6.89 -8.60
CA LEU A 97 27.02 -6.77 -7.19
C LEU A 97 26.17 -5.75 -6.44
N LEU A 98 25.97 -4.56 -6.99
CA LEU A 98 25.16 -3.51 -6.35
C LEU A 98 23.71 -3.94 -6.18
N GLY A 99 23.10 -4.47 -7.24
CA GLY A 99 21.73 -4.97 -7.24
C GLY A 99 21.56 -6.20 -6.35
N GLY A 100 22.54 -7.11 -6.36
CA GLY A 100 22.57 -8.27 -5.47
C GLY A 100 22.65 -7.87 -4.00
N ALA A 101 23.52 -6.93 -3.65
CA ALA A 101 23.64 -6.40 -2.29
C ALA A 101 22.36 -5.68 -1.86
N ALA A 102 21.84 -4.77 -2.68
CA ALA A 102 20.59 -4.06 -2.39
C ALA A 102 19.41 -5.04 -2.24
N GLY A 103 19.31 -6.03 -3.13
CA GLY A 103 18.30 -7.09 -3.06
C GLY A 103 18.45 -7.96 -1.82
N TYR A 104 19.67 -8.29 -1.42
CA TYR A 104 19.95 -9.01 -0.17
C TYR A 104 19.50 -8.21 1.06
N PHE A 105 19.82 -6.91 1.13
CA PHE A 105 19.37 -6.05 2.22
C PHE A 105 17.85 -5.86 2.22
N ALA A 106 17.23 -5.66 1.05
CA ALA A 106 15.79 -5.54 0.92
C ALA A 106 15.09 -6.84 1.36
N LYS A 107 15.58 -8.00 0.93
CA LYS A 107 15.09 -9.30 1.37
C LYS A 107 15.24 -9.46 2.88
N ARG A 108 16.40 -9.13 3.44
CA ARG A 108 16.64 -9.19 4.89
C ARG A 108 15.69 -8.27 5.66
N GLU A 109 15.50 -7.04 5.21
CA GLU A 109 14.61 -6.09 5.86
C GLU A 109 13.15 -6.53 5.74
N LEU A 110 12.73 -7.05 4.59
CA LEU A 110 11.37 -7.60 4.38
C LEU A 110 11.15 -8.90 5.15
N GLU A 111 12.16 -9.74 5.31
CA GLU A 111 12.12 -10.96 6.12
C GLU A 111 12.07 -10.63 7.61
N LEU A 112 12.89 -9.69 8.08
CA LEU A 112 12.84 -9.14 9.45
C LEU A 112 11.51 -8.42 9.71
N LYS A 113 10.97 -7.76 8.69
CA LYS A 113 9.67 -7.10 8.72
C LYS A 113 8.52 -7.98 8.28
N THR A 114 8.67 -9.30 8.08
CA THR A 114 7.53 -10.23 7.83
C THR A 114 6.50 -9.98 8.92
N LEU A 115 5.57 -9.02 8.79
CA LEU A 115 4.34 -9.02 8.01
C LEU A 115 3.37 -10.13 8.46
N ALA A 116 3.67 -10.72 9.61
CA ALA A 116 2.71 -11.33 10.50
C ALA A 116 2.86 -10.60 11.84
N PRO A 117 1.99 -9.65 12.21
CA PRO A 117 1.97 -9.16 13.59
C PRO A 117 1.67 -10.37 14.47
N GLU A 118 2.71 -10.95 15.09
CA GLU A 118 2.59 -12.19 15.87
C GLU A 118 1.50 -12.06 16.91
N ARG A 119 1.44 -10.89 17.57
CA ARG A 119 0.40 -10.54 18.53
C ARG A 119 -1.02 -10.59 17.95
N THR A 120 -1.25 -10.05 16.76
CA THR A 120 -2.60 -10.03 16.15
C THR A 120 -2.98 -11.41 15.62
N LEU A 121 -2.02 -12.19 15.11
CA LEU A 121 -2.26 -13.57 14.68
C LEU A 121 -2.54 -14.51 15.86
N GLU A 122 -1.91 -14.28 17.01
CA GLU A 122 -2.14 -15.06 18.23
C GLU A 122 -3.54 -14.81 18.79
N VAL A 123 -3.99 -13.54 18.81
CA VAL A 123 -5.36 -13.17 19.22
C VAL A 123 -6.41 -13.76 18.27
N LEU A 124 -6.21 -13.66 16.94
CA LEU A 124 -7.15 -14.23 15.96
C LEU A 124 -7.23 -15.76 16.01
N LYS A 125 -6.11 -16.44 16.35
CA LYS A 125 -6.13 -17.89 16.61
C LYS A 125 -6.91 -18.21 17.89
N GLY A 126 -6.74 -17.43 18.94
CA GLY A 126 -7.49 -17.56 20.19
C GLY A 126 -9.00 -17.44 19.98
N ASP A 127 -9.43 -16.43 19.22
CA ASP A 127 -10.84 -16.18 18.91
C ASP A 127 -11.47 -17.34 18.12
N LYS A 128 -10.74 -17.93 17.18
CA LYS A 128 -11.24 -19.09 16.42
C LYS A 128 -11.48 -20.32 17.32
N VAL A 129 -10.59 -20.57 18.28
CA VAL A 129 -10.72 -21.71 19.20
C VAL A 129 -11.84 -21.46 20.21
N TRP A 130 -12.05 -20.22 20.65
CA TRP A 130 -13.17 -19.85 21.51
C TRP A 130 -14.52 -20.01 20.77
N LEU A 131 -14.63 -19.51 19.54
CA LEU A 131 -15.83 -19.67 18.70
C LEU A 131 -16.16 -21.14 18.42
N GLN A 132 -15.15 -21.97 18.15
CA GLN A 132 -15.35 -23.42 17.97
C GLN A 132 -15.81 -24.12 19.25
N ARG A 133 -15.39 -23.64 20.43
CA ARG A 133 -15.87 -24.17 21.71
C ARG A 133 -17.30 -23.75 21.99
N GLU A 134 -17.66 -22.50 21.75
CA GLU A 134 -19.02 -21.99 21.98
C GLU A 134 -20.05 -22.70 21.09
N VAL A 135 -19.74 -22.89 19.80
CA VAL A 135 -20.61 -23.64 18.86
C VAL A 135 -20.77 -25.10 19.27
N LYS A 136 -19.73 -25.72 19.85
CA LYS A 136 -19.78 -27.11 20.32
C LYS A 136 -20.52 -27.25 21.67
N ASN A 137 -20.62 -26.18 22.46
CA ASN A 137 -21.28 -26.20 23.77
C ASN A 137 -22.78 -25.87 23.71
N GLN A 138 -23.28 -25.37 22.58
CA GLN A 138 -24.71 -25.06 22.36
C GLN A 138 -25.47 -26.11 21.53
N ILE A 139 -24.85 -27.26 21.21
CA ILE A 139 -25.48 -28.44 20.61
C ILE A 139 -25.44 -29.57 21.62
#